data_AF-A0A961WLB8-F1
#
_entry.id   AF-A0A961WLB8-F1
#
_cell.length_a   1.000
_cell.length_b   1.000
_cell.length_c   1.000
_cell.angle_alpha   90.00
_cell.angle_beta   90.00
_cell.angle_gamma   90.00
#
_symmetry.space_group_name_H-M   'P 1'
#
loop_
_entity.id
_entity.type
_entity.pdbx_description
1 polymer ?
#
loop_
_entity_poly.entity_id
_entity_poly.type
_entity_poly.pdbx_seq_one_letter_code
_entity_poly.pdbx_strand_id
1 'polypeptide(L)'
;MITNKLIKSIFGTALVLGVAASTMLVTDTAEAKRGGRGYYVQQYDLDRPLHGYEGHTWKGYYCSYKRLPKRVCKWNGHSESCKVVGWTLEQSCQ
;
A
#
# COMPACT_ATOMS: atom_id res chain seq x y z
N MET A 1 56.86 -24.28 -5.86
CA MET A 1 57.22 -23.33 -4.78
C MET A 1 55.94 -22.54 -4.44
N ILE A 2 55.02 -23.01 -3.59
CA ILE A 2 54.99 -23.07 -2.10
C ILE A 2 55.24 -21.70 -1.42
N THR A 3 54.12 -21.00 -1.13
CA THR A 3 53.79 -20.12 0.03
C THR A 3 54.63 -18.84 0.28
N ASN A 4 54.17 -17.73 0.88
CA ASN A 4 53.32 -17.63 2.06
C ASN A 4 52.95 -16.17 2.44
N LYS A 5 51.93 -16.04 3.33
CA LYS A 5 51.54 -14.92 4.24
C LYS A 5 50.48 -13.92 3.73
N LEU A 6 49.19 -14.14 3.99
CA LEU A 6 48.45 -13.96 5.25
C LEU A 6 48.36 -12.51 5.76
N ILE A 7 47.13 -12.00 5.68
CA ILE A 7 46.38 -11.27 6.72
C ILE A 7 46.97 -9.94 7.20
N LYS A 8 46.26 -8.86 6.89
CA LYS A 8 45.81 -7.89 7.90
C LYS A 8 44.49 -7.26 7.47
N SER A 9 43.42 -7.86 7.98
CA SER A 9 42.12 -7.23 8.16
C SER A 9 42.29 -6.01 9.05
N ILE A 10 41.84 -4.84 8.59
CA ILE A 10 41.36 -3.77 9.48
C ILE A 10 40.01 -3.33 8.94
N PHE A 11 38.97 -3.80 9.63
CA PHE A 11 37.63 -3.27 9.64
C PHE A 11 37.66 -1.76 9.95
N GLY A 12 36.83 -0.98 9.26
CA GLY A 12 36.66 0.44 9.57
C GLY A 12 35.62 1.14 8.71
N THR A 13 34.34 0.77 8.92
CA THR A 13 33.15 1.63 8.77
C THR A 13 33.08 2.60 7.58
N ALA A 14 32.29 2.23 6.56
CA ALA A 14 31.57 3.21 5.75
C ALA A 14 30.09 2.83 5.71
N LEU A 15 29.32 3.49 6.56
CA LEU A 15 27.87 3.48 6.56
C LEU A 15 27.41 4.22 5.29
N VAL A 16 26.86 3.50 4.31
CA VAL A 16 26.18 4.11 3.16
C VAL A 16 24.73 3.62 3.14
N LEU A 17 23.90 4.58 3.52
CA LEU A 17 22.45 4.67 3.52
C LEU A 17 21.78 3.84 2.40
N GLY A 18 20.92 2.90 2.82
CA GLY A 18 19.97 2.24 1.93
C GLY A 18 18.94 3.24 1.42
N VAL A 19 18.95 3.52 0.12
CA VAL A 19 17.84 4.19 -0.56
C VAL A 19 16.90 3.10 -1.06
N ALA A 20 15.86 2.81 -0.28
CA ALA A 20 14.70 2.09 -0.77
C ALA A 20 13.96 2.99 -1.77
N ALA A 21 14.16 2.76 -3.06
CA ALA A 21 13.41 3.41 -4.12
C ALA A 21 12.02 2.78 -4.21
N SER A 22 11.06 3.33 -3.47
CA SER A 22 9.63 3.01 -3.62
C SER A 22 9.06 3.70 -4.84
N THR A 23 9.12 3.08 -6.03
CA THR A 23 8.39 3.57 -7.20
C THR A 23 6.95 3.06 -7.16
N MET A 24 6.05 3.80 -6.52
CA MET A 24 4.62 3.70 -6.76
C MET A 24 4.08 5.08 -7.12
N LEU A 25 4.19 5.42 -8.41
CA LEU A 25 3.45 6.55 -9.01
C LEU A 25 2.31 5.95 -9.82
N VAL A 26 1.14 5.79 -9.18
CA VAL A 26 -0.13 5.64 -9.90
C VAL A 26 -0.70 7.04 -10.04
N THR A 27 -0.55 7.64 -11.22
CA THR A 27 -1.27 8.88 -11.55
C THR A 27 -2.56 8.50 -12.26
N ASP A 28 -3.67 8.53 -11.54
CA ASP A 28 -4.99 8.46 -12.15
C ASP A 28 -5.30 9.84 -12.76
N THR A 29 -5.57 9.91 -14.05
CA THR A 29 -5.92 11.16 -14.73
C THR A 29 -7.34 11.55 -14.33
N ALA A 30 -7.46 12.37 -13.29
CA ALA A 30 -8.73 12.93 -12.86
C ALA A 30 -9.33 13.79 -13.98
N GLU A 31 -10.40 13.28 -14.60
CA GLU A 31 -11.24 14.00 -15.55
C GLU A 31 -11.87 15.22 -14.85
N ALA A 32 -11.39 16.42 -15.22
CA ALA A 32 -11.95 17.68 -14.75
C ALA A 32 -13.37 17.89 -15.31
N LYS A 33 -14.41 17.54 -14.52
CA LYS A 33 -15.80 17.91 -14.82
C LYS A 33 -16.23 19.14 -14.01
N ARG A 34 -16.30 20.27 -14.74
CA ARG A 34 -17.15 21.47 -14.56
C ARG A 34 -17.83 21.66 -13.18
N GLY A 35 -17.38 22.66 -12.42
CA GLY A 35 -18.19 23.54 -11.57
C GLY A 35 -18.88 22.97 -10.31
N GLY A 36 -18.86 21.66 -10.09
CA GLY A 36 -19.36 21.02 -8.87
C GLY A 36 -18.22 20.59 -7.96
N ARG A 37 -18.50 20.42 -6.65
CA ARG A 37 -17.57 19.75 -5.73
C ARG A 37 -17.22 18.38 -6.32
N GLY A 38 -15.94 18.18 -6.68
CA GLY A 38 -15.48 16.95 -7.31
C GLY A 38 -15.67 15.71 -6.43
N TYR A 39 -15.93 14.56 -7.03
CA TYR A 39 -15.93 13.28 -6.32
C TYR A 39 -14.49 12.75 -6.25
N TYR A 40 -14.02 12.41 -5.06
CA TYR A 40 -12.69 11.86 -4.85
C TYR A 40 -12.78 10.47 -4.26
N VAL A 41 -12.00 9.53 -4.81
CA VAL A 41 -11.86 8.17 -4.28
C VAL A 41 -10.38 7.86 -4.12
N GLN A 42 -10.03 7.28 -2.98
CA GLN A 42 -8.70 6.76 -2.70
C GLN A 42 -8.82 5.34 -2.16
N GLN A 43 -7.91 4.47 -2.57
CA GLN A 43 -7.86 3.08 -2.12
C GLN A 43 -6.51 2.78 -1.49
N TYR A 44 -6.54 2.12 -0.34
CA TYR A 44 -5.35 1.74 0.43
C TYR A 44 -5.36 0.25 0.68
N ASP A 45 -4.27 -0.41 0.33
CA ASP A 45 -4.07 -1.83 0.60
C ASP A 45 -3.43 -2.04 1.97
N LEU A 46 -4.08 -2.89 2.77
CA LEU A 46 -3.80 -3.06 4.19
C LEU A 46 -3.87 -4.53 4.57
N ASP A 47 -3.04 -4.94 5.52
CA ASP A 47 -3.07 -6.32 6.05
C ASP A 47 -4.28 -6.57 6.97
N ARG A 48 -4.96 -5.51 7.42
CA ARG A 48 -6.07 -5.56 8.38
C ARG A 48 -7.15 -4.52 8.07
N PRO A 49 -8.40 -4.71 8.54
CA PRO A 49 -9.48 -3.77 8.27
C PRO A 49 -9.32 -2.52 9.13
N LEU A 50 -8.75 -1.44 8.56
CA LEU A 50 -8.68 -0.14 9.23
C LEU A 50 -9.94 0.69 9.02
N HIS A 51 -10.16 1.64 9.92
CA HIS A 51 -11.20 2.65 9.78
C HIS A 51 -10.69 3.84 8.97
N GLY A 52 -11.49 4.26 7.99
CA GLY A 52 -11.28 5.53 7.30
C GLY A 52 -11.95 6.68 8.04
N TYR A 53 -11.95 7.84 7.40
CA TYR A 53 -12.62 9.03 7.90
C TYR A 53 -14.11 9.02 7.50
N GLU A 54 -14.98 9.36 8.45
CA GLU A 54 -16.42 9.50 8.25
C GLU A 54 -16.85 10.89 8.73
N GLY A 55 -17.42 11.70 7.83
CA GLY A 55 -17.97 13.02 8.19
C GLY A 55 -17.60 14.15 7.23
N HIS A 56 -17.91 15.38 7.67
CA HIS A 56 -17.69 16.58 6.89
C HIS A 56 -16.28 17.14 7.08
N THR A 57 -15.58 17.28 5.96
CA THR A 57 -14.32 18.02 5.89
C THR A 57 -14.54 19.52 6.03
N TRP A 58 -13.50 20.25 6.40
CA TRP A 58 -13.52 21.72 6.45
C TRP A 58 -13.81 22.37 5.09
N LYS A 59 -13.54 21.66 3.98
CA LYS A 59 -13.83 22.09 2.61
C LYS A 59 -15.27 21.81 2.17
N GLY A 60 -16.11 21.29 3.07
CA GLY A 60 -17.53 21.02 2.80
C GLY A 60 -17.82 19.72 2.06
N TYR A 61 -16.82 18.85 1.86
CA TYR A 61 -17.05 17.48 1.38
C TYR A 61 -17.54 16.61 2.53
N TYR A 62 -18.55 15.78 2.30
CA TYR A 62 -18.83 14.63 3.14
C TYR A 62 -18.00 13.45 2.63
N CYS A 63 -17.25 12.85 3.53
CA CYS A 63 -16.42 11.69 3.26
C CYS A 63 -16.95 10.48 4.00
N SER A 64 -16.88 9.33 3.35
CA SER A 64 -17.21 8.02 3.93
C SER A 64 -16.22 6.97 3.45
N TYR A 65 -16.16 5.84 4.16
CA TYR A 65 -15.23 4.76 3.82
C TYR A 65 -15.89 3.38 3.77
N LYS A 66 -15.28 2.48 2.99
CA LYS A 66 -15.63 1.06 2.92
C LYS A 66 -14.41 0.19 3.21
N ARG A 67 -14.66 -0.96 3.83
CA ARG A 67 -13.65 -1.99 4.08
C ARG A 67 -13.94 -3.17 3.17
N LEU A 68 -13.09 -3.39 2.18
CA LEU A 68 -13.25 -4.42 1.16
C LEU A 68 -12.28 -5.57 1.46
N PRO A 69 -12.76 -6.76 1.88
CA PRO A 69 -11.89 -7.90 2.15
C PRO A 69 -11.34 -8.49 0.84
N LYS A 70 -10.02 -8.65 0.75
CA LYS A 70 -9.36 -9.41 -0.32
C LYS A 70 -9.35 -10.88 0.05
N ARG A 71 -10.03 -11.72 -0.75
CA ARG A 71 -10.15 -13.16 -0.51
C ARG A 71 -9.34 -13.95 -1.52
N VAL A 72 -8.66 -14.97 -1.05
CA VAL A 72 -8.05 -16.01 -1.90
C VAL A 72 -8.79 -17.32 -1.63
N CYS A 73 -9.33 -17.89 -2.69
CA CYS A 73 -10.01 -19.17 -2.65
C CYS A 73 -9.11 -20.27 -3.20
N LYS A 74 -9.08 -21.42 -2.52
CA LYS A 74 -8.35 -22.61 -2.96
C LYS A 74 -9.33 -23.78 -3.03
N TRP A 75 -9.36 -24.44 -4.18
CA TRP A 75 -10.06 -25.69 -4.40
C TRP A 75 -9.18 -26.86 -3.91
N ASN A 76 -9.75 -27.79 -3.14
CA ASN A 76 -9.03 -28.96 -2.64
C ASN A 76 -9.49 -30.29 -3.25
N GLY A 77 -10.31 -30.24 -4.31
CA GLY A 77 -10.88 -31.43 -4.95
C GLY A 77 -12.30 -31.77 -4.50
N HIS A 78 -12.75 -31.26 -3.35
CA HIS A 78 -14.09 -31.54 -2.81
C HIS A 78 -14.86 -30.28 -2.41
N SER A 79 -14.15 -29.27 -1.93
CA SER A 79 -14.74 -27.99 -1.55
C SER A 79 -13.80 -26.82 -1.83
N GLU A 80 -14.39 -25.64 -1.93
CA GLU A 80 -13.66 -24.38 -2.03
C GLU A 80 -13.49 -23.77 -0.63
N SER A 81 -12.26 -23.46 -0.25
CA SER A 81 -11.97 -22.71 0.98
C SER A 81 -11.43 -21.33 0.63
N CYS A 82 -12.15 -20.29 1.06
CA CYS A 82 -11.76 -18.90 0.86
C CYS A 82 -11.28 -18.28 2.18
N LYS A 83 -10.09 -17.69 2.16
CA LYS A 83 -9.52 -16.95 3.30
C LYS A 83 -9.33 -15.49 2.93
N VAL A 84 -9.62 -14.59 3.88
CA VAL A 84 -9.25 -13.18 3.75
C VAL A 84 -7.76 -13.07 3.96
N VAL A 85 -7.04 -12.53 2.98
CA VAL A 85 -5.58 -12.38 2.99
C VAL A 85 -5.13 -10.93 3.08
N GLY A 86 -6.07 -9.99 2.97
CA GLY A 86 -5.80 -8.57 3.04
C GLY A 86 -7.11 -7.78 2.94
N TRP A 87 -6.98 -6.47 2.96
CA TRP A 87 -8.08 -5.52 2.93
C TRP A 87 -7.73 -4.34 2.03
N THR A 88 -8.75 -3.78 1.38
CA THR A 88 -8.67 -2.45 0.79
C THR A 88 -9.58 -1.53 1.57
N LEU A 89 -9.03 -0.41 2.04
CA LEU A 89 -9.81 0.72 2.53
C LEU A 89 -10.09 1.64 1.35
N GLU A 90 -11.36 1.77 0.97
CA GLU A 90 -11.82 2.73 -0.02
C GLU A 90 -12.37 3.96 0.72
N GLN A 91 -11.75 5.12 0.54
CA GLN A 91 -12.20 6.41 1.04
C GLN A 91 -12.83 7.19 -0.11
N SER A 92 -14.05 7.67 0.08
CA SER A 92 -14.77 8.50 -0.89
C SER A 92 -15.18 9.84 -0.28
N CYS A 93 -15.21 10.92 -1.07
CA CYS A 93 -15.58 12.28 -0.64
C CYS A 93 -16.38 13.03 -1.73
N GLN A 94 -17.49 13.68 -1.35
CA GLN A 94 -18.42 14.42 -2.23
C GLN A 94 -19.06 15.68 -1.58
#